data_AF-A0A0E3VSL8-F1
#
_entry.id   AF-A0A0E3VSL8-F1
#
_cell.length_a   1.000
_cell.length_b   1.000
_cell.length_c   1.000
_cell.angle_alpha   90.00
_cell.angle_beta   90.00
_cell.angle_gamma   90.00
#
_symmetry.space_group_name_H-M   'P 1'
#
loop_
_entity.id
_entity.type
_entity.pdbx_description
1 polymer ?
#
loop_
_entity_poly.entity_id
_entity_poly.type
_entity_poly.pdbx_seq_one_letter_code
_entity_poly.pdbx_strand_id
1 'polypeptide(L)'
;MSIDTAELGKATTLEAVGTTQNMKGEKMLDKMSARCVALNVASGDKKYIDGACVLADSDGDKIFSTFDTRDLDKAQPKMDCGTHIITGGTGKYKGITGSEPFACIAMPALAGSGDYFAMDIPHNTSWEIK
;
A
#
# COMPACT_ATOMS: atom_id res chain seq x y z
N MET A 1 -4.81 -18.00 1.81
CA MET A 1 -5.95 -18.62 1.11
C MET A 1 -5.78 -18.37 -0.39
N SER A 2 -6.16 -19.34 -1.23
CA SER A 2 -6.07 -19.17 -2.68
C SER A 2 -7.21 -19.87 -3.41
N ILE A 3 -7.61 -19.30 -4.54
CA ILE A 3 -8.39 -19.95 -5.59
C ILE A 3 -7.41 -20.16 -6.76
N ASP A 4 -7.32 -21.38 -7.27
CA ASP A 4 -6.51 -21.70 -8.44
C ASP A 4 -7.30 -22.66 -9.32
N THR A 5 -7.65 -22.20 -10.51
CA THR A 5 -8.48 -22.96 -11.46
C THR A 5 -7.69 -23.41 -12.69
N ALA A 6 -6.35 -23.32 -12.64
CA ALA A 6 -5.38 -23.59 -13.70
C ALA A 6 -5.58 -22.74 -14.98
N GLU A 7 -6.73 -22.87 -15.66
CA GLU A 7 -7.01 -22.24 -16.96
C GLU A 7 -7.77 -20.92 -16.86
N LEU A 8 -8.63 -20.73 -15.85
CA LEU A 8 -9.49 -19.53 -15.77
C LEU A 8 -8.84 -18.38 -14.99
N GLY A 9 -8.02 -18.73 -14.00
CA GLY A 9 -7.27 -17.76 -13.21
C GLY A 9 -6.93 -18.22 -11.80
N LYS A 10 -6.21 -17.34 -11.12
CA LYS A 10 -5.67 -17.51 -9.78
C LYS A 10 -5.93 -16.26 -8.96
N ALA A 11 -6.39 -16.45 -7.73
CA ALA A 11 -6.50 -15.40 -6.74
C ALA A 11 -5.82 -15.86 -5.44
N THR A 12 -4.90 -15.07 -4.91
CA THR A 12 -4.12 -15.44 -3.72
C THR A 12 -4.11 -14.29 -2.73
N THR A 13 -4.37 -14.58 -1.46
CA THR A 13 -4.20 -13.60 -0.40
C THR A 13 -2.72 -13.31 -0.16
N LEU A 14 -2.35 -12.05 -0.06
CA LEU A 14 -1.01 -11.58 0.29
C LEU A 14 -1.03 -10.86 1.64
N GLU A 15 0.07 -10.97 2.36
CA GLU A 15 0.37 -10.11 3.51
C GLU A 15 1.75 -9.48 3.27
N ALA A 16 1.83 -8.16 3.48
CA ALA A 16 3.08 -7.41 3.34
C ALA A 16 3.32 -6.60 4.61
N VAL A 17 4.59 -6.51 5.00
CA VAL A 17 5.04 -5.67 6.11
C VAL A 17 6.23 -4.85 5.66
N GLY A 18 6.35 -3.63 6.18
CA GLY A 18 7.43 -2.74 5.77
C GLY A 18 7.49 -1.47 6.61
N THR A 19 8.24 -0.51 6.11
CA THR A 19 8.38 0.82 6.71
C THR A 19 8.16 1.85 5.63
N THR A 20 7.41 2.91 5.91
CA THR A 20 7.16 4.01 4.98
C THR A 20 8.32 5.00 4.94
N GLN A 21 8.49 5.71 3.82
CA GLN A 21 9.45 6.80 3.69
C GLN A 21 8.77 8.02 3.04
N ASN A 22 8.90 9.19 3.65
CA ASN A 22 8.41 10.43 3.05
C ASN A 22 9.51 11.04 2.15
N MET A 23 9.28 11.02 0.84
CA MET A 23 10.26 11.51 -0.15
C MET A 23 10.45 13.03 -0.17
N LYS A 24 9.56 13.81 0.47
CA LYS A 24 9.70 15.25 0.66
C LYS A 24 10.51 15.59 1.92
N GLY A 25 10.92 14.59 2.71
CA GLY A 25 11.70 14.77 3.94
C GLY A 25 10.87 15.28 5.13
N GLU A 26 9.54 15.28 5.01
CA GLU A 26 8.64 15.69 6.09
C GLU A 26 8.48 14.56 7.11
N LYS A 27 8.20 14.90 8.37
CA LYS A 27 8.00 13.90 9.45
C LYS A 27 6.72 13.07 9.27
N MET A 28 5.74 13.60 8.56
CA MET A 28 4.46 12.95 8.38
C MET A 28 4.63 11.74 7.46
N LEU A 29 4.14 10.56 7.87
CA LEU A 29 4.29 9.30 7.11
C LEU A 29 5.74 8.85 6.91
N ASP A 30 6.73 9.45 7.56
CA ASP A 30 8.11 8.99 7.52
C ASP A 30 8.36 7.93 8.60
N LYS A 31 8.98 6.81 8.22
CA LYS A 31 9.40 5.72 9.11
C LYS A 31 8.26 5.09 9.94
N MET A 32 7.03 5.09 9.42
CA MET A 32 5.93 4.36 10.05
C MET A 32 6.03 2.89 9.70
N SER A 33 5.65 2.02 10.65
CA SER A 33 5.49 0.61 10.36
C SER A 33 4.24 0.41 9.50
N ALA A 34 4.36 -0.40 8.44
CA ALA A 34 3.27 -0.73 7.53
C ALA A 34 2.93 -2.21 7.65
N ARG A 35 1.64 -2.53 7.68
CA ARG A 35 1.12 -3.90 7.51
C ARG A 35 -0.06 -3.87 6.56
N CYS A 36 -0.01 -4.69 5.53
CA CYS A 36 -1.02 -4.76 4.48
C CYS A 36 -1.55 -6.19 4.32
N VAL A 37 -2.84 -6.29 3.99
CA VAL A 37 -3.48 -7.53 3.54
C VAL A 37 -4.16 -7.25 2.21
N ALA A 38 -3.94 -8.13 1.24
CA ALA A 38 -4.38 -7.90 -0.13
C ALA A 38 -4.82 -9.18 -0.84
N LEU A 39 -5.51 -9.02 -1.95
CA LEU A 39 -5.81 -10.08 -2.90
C LEU A 39 -5.03 -9.81 -4.20
N ASN A 40 -4.19 -10.75 -4.59
CA ASN A 40 -3.54 -10.75 -5.90
C ASN A 40 -4.34 -11.60 -6.87
N VAL A 41 -4.78 -11.00 -7.97
CA VAL A 41 -5.62 -11.64 -8.99
C VAL A 41 -4.86 -11.69 -10.32
N ALA A 42 -4.80 -12.89 -10.90
CA ALA A 42 -4.35 -13.14 -12.25
C ALA A 42 -5.41 -13.95 -13.01
N SER A 43 -6.12 -13.34 -13.96
CA SER A 43 -7.16 -14.01 -14.76
C SER A 43 -7.17 -13.46 -16.19
N GLY A 44 -6.79 -14.30 -17.15
CA GLY A 44 -6.51 -13.87 -18.52
C GLY A 44 -5.49 -12.72 -18.54
N ASP A 45 -5.83 -11.62 -19.20
CA ASP A 45 -4.99 -10.41 -19.26
C ASP A 45 -5.12 -9.51 -18.02
N LYS A 46 -6.03 -9.81 -17.09
CA LYS A 46 -6.23 -9.01 -15.88
C LYS A 46 -5.25 -9.44 -14.80
N LYS A 47 -4.37 -8.53 -14.41
CA LYS A 47 -3.45 -8.66 -13.28
C LYS A 47 -3.58 -7.44 -12.39
N TYR A 48 -3.95 -7.63 -11.14
CA TYR A 48 -4.09 -6.53 -10.19
C TYR A 48 -3.98 -7.02 -8.75
N ILE A 49 -3.68 -6.09 -7.86
CA ILE A 49 -3.69 -6.28 -6.42
C ILE A 49 -4.58 -5.19 -5.83
N ASP A 50 -5.52 -5.58 -4.97
CA ASP A 50 -6.26 -4.64 -4.14
C ASP A 50 -6.26 -5.12 -2.69
N GLY A 51 -6.37 -4.19 -1.75
CA GLY A 51 -6.20 -4.51 -0.35
C GLY A 51 -6.32 -3.32 0.59
N ALA A 52 -5.90 -3.54 1.82
CA ALA A 52 -5.85 -2.52 2.85
C ALA A 52 -4.55 -2.59 3.64
N CYS A 53 -4.14 -1.43 4.16
CA CYS A 53 -2.95 -1.27 4.96
C CYS A 53 -3.28 -0.51 6.24
N VAL A 54 -2.55 -0.85 7.30
CA VAL A 54 -2.43 -0.02 8.49
C VAL A 54 -0.99 0.49 8.57
N LEU A 55 -0.87 1.80 8.79
CA LEU A 55 0.39 2.45 9.11
C LEU A 55 0.36 2.82 10.59
N ALA A 56 1.41 2.52 11.34
CA ALA A 56 1.53 2.89 12.74
C ALA A 56 2.85 3.62 13.01
N ASP A 57 2.77 4.75 13.71
CA ASP A 57 3.94 5.52 14.12
C ASP A 57 4.53 5.01 15.45
N SER A 58 5.59 5.68 15.93
CA SER A 58 6.25 5.37 17.19
C SER A 58 5.40 5.60 18.44
N ASP A 59 4.39 6.46 18.35
CA ASP A 59 3.48 6.79 19.44
C ASP A 59 2.30 5.79 19.52
N GLY A 60 2.17 4.92 18.50
CA GLY A 60 1.12 3.93 18.38
C GLY A 60 -0.15 4.43 17.68
N ASP A 61 -0.13 5.67 17.17
CA ASP A 61 -1.20 6.24 16.37
C ASP A 61 -1.20 5.63 14.97
N LYS A 62 -2.40 5.38 14.44
CA LYS A 62 -2.58 4.57 13.24
C LYS A 62 -3.32 5.32 12.16
N ILE A 63 -2.99 4.98 10.92
CA ILE A 63 -3.70 5.38 9.70
C ILE A 63 -4.14 4.10 9.01
N PHE A 64 -5.38 4.07 8.52
CA PHE A 64 -5.93 2.97 7.75
C PHE A 64 -6.20 3.44 6.32
N SER A 65 -5.69 2.68 5.35
CA SER A 65 -5.87 2.97 3.93
C SER A 65 -6.28 1.72 3.16
N THR A 66 -7.01 1.91 2.07
CA THR A 66 -7.22 0.88 1.04
C THR A 66 -6.33 1.19 -0.16
N PHE A 67 -6.04 0.20 -1.00
CA PHE A 67 -5.34 0.44 -2.26
C PHE A 67 -5.85 -0.45 -3.38
N ASP A 68 -5.67 0.02 -4.61
CA ASP A 68 -5.94 -0.73 -5.84
C ASP A 68 -4.87 -0.39 -6.88
N THR A 69 -4.19 -1.40 -7.42
CA THR A 69 -3.14 -1.20 -8.44
C THR A 69 -3.70 -0.80 -9.80
N ARG A 70 -5.02 -0.84 -9.99
CA ARG A 70 -5.70 -0.38 -11.21
C ARG A 70 -6.02 1.11 -11.14
N ASP A 71 -6.05 1.68 -9.94
CA ASP A 71 -6.36 3.08 -9.72
C ASP A 71 -5.09 3.92 -9.91
N LEU A 72 -4.93 4.51 -11.09
CA LEU A 72 -3.74 5.25 -11.49
C LEU A 72 -4.07 6.72 -11.69
N ASP A 73 -3.37 7.60 -10.96
CA ASP A 73 -3.41 9.03 -11.21
C ASP A 73 -2.59 9.39 -12.45
N LYS A 74 -3.29 9.60 -13.57
CA LYS A 74 -2.68 9.96 -14.85
C LYS A 74 -1.95 11.31 -14.82
N ALA A 75 -2.23 12.19 -13.86
CA ALA A 75 -1.49 13.43 -13.68
C ALA A 75 -0.07 13.17 -13.12
N GLN A 76 0.17 11.98 -12.58
CA GLN A 76 1.40 11.58 -11.92
C GLN A 76 1.98 10.32 -12.58
N PRO A 77 2.49 10.40 -13.83
CA PRO A 77 2.88 9.23 -14.62
C PRO A 77 4.04 8.41 -14.05
N LYS A 78 4.70 8.89 -12.98
CA LYS A 78 5.73 8.14 -12.24
C LYS A 78 5.16 7.30 -11.09
N MET A 79 3.87 7.45 -10.79
CA MET A 79 3.13 6.75 -9.75
C MET A 79 2.16 5.76 -10.39
N ASP A 80 2.71 4.82 -11.15
CA ASP A 80 2.00 3.92 -12.05
C ASP A 80 1.66 2.55 -11.43
N CYS A 81 1.82 2.41 -10.11
CA CYS A 81 1.63 1.15 -9.40
C CYS A 81 0.25 1.03 -8.76
N GLY A 82 -0.38 2.15 -8.40
CA GLY A 82 -1.67 2.19 -7.76
C GLY A 82 -1.88 3.45 -6.94
N THR A 83 -3.00 3.49 -6.23
CA THR A 83 -3.34 4.59 -5.34
C THR A 83 -3.80 4.06 -3.98
N HIS A 84 -3.20 4.58 -2.91
CA HIS A 84 -3.72 4.43 -1.56
C HIS A 84 -4.79 5.48 -1.28
N ILE A 85 -5.91 5.09 -0.67
CA ILE A 85 -6.96 5.97 -0.18
C ILE A 85 -7.02 5.86 1.33
N ILE A 86 -6.70 6.95 2.03
CA ILE A 86 -6.79 7.02 3.49
C ILE A 86 -8.26 7.12 3.89
N THR A 87 -8.71 6.16 4.70
CA THR A 87 -10.12 6.04 5.11
C THR A 87 -10.32 6.34 6.60
N GLY A 88 -9.25 6.46 7.38
CA GLY A 88 -9.34 6.93 8.75
C GLY A 88 -8.04 6.84 9.53
N GLY A 89 -8.06 7.33 10.76
CA GLY A 89 -6.92 7.29 11.67
C GLY A 89 -7.32 7.44 13.13
N THR A 90 -6.35 7.17 14.02
CA THR A 90 -6.49 7.26 15.48
C THR A 90 -5.60 8.38 16.05
N GLY A 91 -5.85 8.77 17.30
CA GLY A 91 -5.03 9.75 18.02
C GLY A 91 -4.85 11.04 17.22
N LYS A 92 -3.59 11.43 16.95
CA LYS A 92 -3.28 12.65 16.19
C LYS A 92 -3.70 12.60 14.71
N TYR A 93 -4.02 11.41 14.19
CA TYR A 93 -4.53 11.21 12.83
C TYR A 93 -6.07 11.09 12.77
N LYS A 94 -6.77 11.34 13.87
CA LYS A 94 -8.24 11.30 13.85
C LYS A 94 -8.79 12.31 12.83
N GLY A 95 -9.67 11.85 11.94
CA GLY A 95 -10.24 12.70 10.88
C GLY A 95 -9.40 12.81 9.62
N ILE A 96 -8.25 12.13 9.54
CA ILE A 96 -7.42 12.12 8.34
C ILE A 96 -8.16 11.51 7.14
N THR A 97 -8.05 12.18 6.00
CA THR A 97 -8.45 11.67 4.68
C THR A 97 -7.40 12.07 3.65
N GLY A 98 -7.31 11.34 2.55
CA GLY A 98 -6.32 11.64 1.53
C GLY A 98 -6.18 10.55 0.48
N SER A 99 -5.43 10.89 -0.56
CA SER A 99 -5.05 9.98 -1.63
C SER A 99 -3.54 10.04 -1.85
N GLU A 100 -2.94 8.88 -2.03
CA GLU A 100 -1.50 8.70 -2.18
C GLU A 100 -1.21 7.76 -3.35
N PRO A 101 -1.09 8.31 -4.57
CA PRO A 101 -0.54 7.57 -5.71
C PRO A 101 0.88 7.12 -5.40
N PHE A 102 1.23 5.90 -5.81
CA PHE A 102 2.53 5.32 -5.54
C PHE A 102 3.19 4.63 -6.73
N ALA A 103 4.51 4.50 -6.66
CA ALA A 103 5.31 3.73 -7.61
C ALA A 103 5.67 2.35 -7.04
N CYS A 104 5.88 1.38 -7.92
CA CYS A 104 6.35 0.03 -7.57
C CYS A 104 7.87 0.05 -7.56
N ILE A 105 8.52 0.40 -6.45
CA ILE A 105 9.96 0.17 -6.33
C ILE A 105 10.15 -1.14 -5.56
N ALA A 106 10.46 -2.20 -6.31
CA ALA A 106 10.84 -3.47 -5.72
C ALA A 106 12.10 -3.27 -4.87
N MET A 107 11.99 -3.41 -3.55
CA MET A 107 13.18 -3.58 -2.71
C MET A 107 13.62 -5.05 -2.76
N PRO A 108 14.92 -5.34 -2.53
CA PRO A 108 15.35 -6.71 -2.31
C PRO A 108 14.51 -7.34 -1.20
N ALA A 109 14.08 -8.59 -1.40
CA ALA A 109 13.36 -9.34 -0.38
C ALA A 109 14.16 -9.30 0.95
N LEU A 110 13.50 -8.97 2.05
CA LEU A 110 14.12 -9.02 3.37
C LEU A 110 14.55 -10.47 3.64
N ALA A 111 15.78 -10.67 4.13
CA ALA A 111 16.27 -12.01 4.43
C ALA A 111 15.39 -12.69 5.51
N GLY A 112 14.81 -13.85 5.18
CA GLY A 112 13.97 -14.65 6.09
C GLY A 112 13.01 -15.56 5.33
N SER A 113 12.51 -16.63 5.96
CA SER A 113 11.51 -17.51 5.34
C SER A 113 10.11 -16.90 5.48
N GLY A 114 9.60 -16.37 4.38
CA GLY A 114 8.24 -15.86 4.20
C GLY A 114 8.21 -15.01 2.94
N ASP A 115 7.20 -15.20 2.09
CA ASP A 115 7.02 -14.47 0.82
C ASP A 115 6.62 -12.99 1.08
N TYR A 116 7.38 -12.28 1.93
CA TYR A 116 7.16 -10.88 2.27
C TYR A 116 7.84 -10.02 1.22
N PHE A 117 7.06 -9.22 0.50
CA PHE A 117 7.59 -8.19 -0.39
C PHE A 117 7.82 -6.91 0.41
N ALA A 118 9.06 -6.43 0.45
CA ALA A 118 9.37 -5.06 0.84
C ALA A 118 9.23 -4.17 -0.39
N MET A 119 8.43 -3.12 -0.29
CA MET A 119 8.25 -2.12 -1.34
C MET A 119 8.65 -0.77 -0.80
N ASP A 120 9.50 -0.05 -1.54
CA ASP A 120 9.58 1.40 -1.38
C ASP A 120 8.37 1.95 -2.11
N ILE A 121 7.51 2.63 -1.39
CA ILE A 121 6.28 3.21 -1.91
C ILE A 121 6.51 4.72 -1.86
N PRO A 122 7.17 5.33 -2.87
CA PRO A 122 7.32 6.78 -2.90
C PRO A 122 5.94 7.40 -3.11
N HIS A 123 5.41 8.04 -2.07
CA HIS A 123 4.11 8.71 -2.11
C HIS A 123 4.27 10.16 -2.58
N ASN A 124 3.39 10.63 -3.46
CA ASN A 124 3.15 12.07 -3.61
C ASN A 124 1.80 12.40 -2.97
N THR A 125 1.85 12.50 -1.65
CA THR A 125 0.68 12.50 -0.79
C THR A 125 -0.11 13.79 -0.89
N SER A 126 -1.43 13.65 -1.00
CA SER A 126 -2.40 14.72 -0.74
C SER A 126 -3.30 14.30 0.43
N TRP A 127 -3.18 14.96 1.58
CA TRP A 127 -3.93 14.63 2.80
C TRP A 127 -4.41 15.89 3.52
N GLU A 128 -5.53 15.75 4.23
CA GLU A 128 -6.07 16.76 5.13
C GLU A 128 -6.59 16.09 6.42
N ILE A 129 -6.50 16.81 7.54
CA ILE A 129 -7.16 16.46 8.80
C ILE A 129 -8.29 17.46 8.99
N LYS A 130 -9.52 16.98 9.13
CA LYS A 130 -10.71 17.79 9.42
C LYS A 130 -11.05 17.81 10.90
#